data_AF-A0A813HMC1-F1
#
_entry.id   AF-A0A813HMC1-F1
#
_cell.length_a   1.000
_cell.length_b   1.000
_cell.length_c   1.000
_cell.angle_alpha   90.00
_cell.angle_beta   90.00
_cell.angle_gamma   90.00
#
_symmetry.space_group_name_H-M   'P 1'
#
loop_
_entity.id
_entity.type
_entity.pdbx_description
1 polymer ?
#
loop_
_entity_poly.entity_id
_entity_poly.type
_entity_poly.pdbx_seq_one_letter_code
_entity_poly.pdbx_strand_id
1 'polypeptide(L)'
;MLEPRQYAEWLHGEVFLPVVVVIGSEAAKARAKEACGLSLAELFAPFGGQYQLINVTAQSLERQVSIDNFRVRFADAETAVQWSAAQAEQVGAWVVESCAPTGLQDARPTLEPPSPWYEQWRTAMFRSLRWSEHEGLDQPAAALLVVLSKELDPVALLEQLLHSSHMPPLCTQGVLDPVPARTAVLLHDLSDPESPSLAELEEKLERVKARFTPHLAIAVQIGRGEAGAVDQEVEDIFRPFLAARHAPPPPPPAGLAEAKLPPAPAGARLTKDDLRGLSQAATEVVARSAVPWMEKQLQQLE
;
A
#
# COMPACT_ATOMS: atom_id res chain seq x y z
N MET A 1 -12.93 26.83 9.38
CA MET A 1 -11.78 26.81 8.45
C MET A 1 -10.68 26.08 9.19
N LEU A 2 -10.17 24.97 8.65
CA LEU A 2 -8.95 24.35 9.19
C LEU A 2 -7.86 25.43 9.27
N GLU A 3 -7.05 25.41 10.33
CA GLU A 3 -5.91 26.32 10.37
C GLU A 3 -5.02 26.04 9.15
N PRO A 4 -4.45 27.07 8.48
CA PRO A 4 -3.60 26.88 7.30
C PRO A 4 -2.49 25.82 7.48
N ARG A 5 -2.02 25.62 8.72
CA ARG A 5 -1.05 24.58 9.09
C ARG A 5 -1.58 23.16 8.89
N GLN A 6 -2.84 22.90 9.24
CA GLN A 6 -3.46 21.58 9.10
C GLN A 6 -3.65 21.19 7.62
N TYR A 7 -3.88 22.16 6.73
CA TYR A 7 -4.01 21.91 5.30
C TYR A 7 -2.65 21.57 4.66
N ALA A 8 -1.59 22.28 5.06
CA ALA A 8 -0.23 21.97 4.62
C ALA A 8 0.22 20.59 5.09
N GLU A 9 -0.04 20.23 6.34
CA GLU A 9 0.24 18.90 6.89
C GLU A 9 -0.50 17.80 6.13
N TRP A 10 -1.76 18.02 5.76
CA TRP A 10 -2.51 17.07 4.95
C TRP A 10 -1.94 16.91 3.53
N LEU A 11 -1.63 18.02 2.84
CA LEU A 11 -1.05 17.98 1.49
C LEU A 11 0.30 17.24 1.48
N HIS A 12 1.19 17.57 2.41
CA HIS A 12 2.52 16.96 2.50
C HIS A 12 2.49 15.55 3.11
N GLY A 13 1.51 15.27 3.98
CA GLY A 13 1.46 14.05 4.78
C GLY A 13 0.58 12.94 4.20
N GLU A 14 -0.31 13.25 3.25
CA GLU A 14 -1.29 12.29 2.70
C GLU A 14 -1.46 12.38 1.18
N VAL A 15 -1.33 13.58 0.59
CA VAL A 15 -1.59 13.77 -0.85
C VAL A 15 -0.32 13.56 -1.69
N PHE A 16 0.72 14.35 -1.49
CA PHE A 16 1.88 14.28 -2.38
C PHE A 16 2.94 13.30 -1.88
N LEU A 17 2.53 12.05 -1.67
CA LEU A 17 3.40 10.97 -1.20
C LEU A 17 3.97 10.18 -2.38
N PRO A 18 5.29 9.89 -2.38
CA PRO A 18 5.88 8.91 -3.28
C PRO A 18 5.20 7.55 -3.19
N VAL A 19 5.13 6.85 -4.31
CA VAL A 19 4.43 5.57 -4.40
C VAL A 19 5.41 4.41 -4.48
N VAL A 20 5.16 3.39 -3.67
CA VAL A 20 5.78 2.07 -3.78
C VAL A 20 4.76 1.12 -4.39
N VAL A 21 5.01 0.66 -5.61
CA VAL A 21 4.13 -0.29 -6.28
C VAL A 21 4.38 -1.68 -5.73
N VAL A 22 3.33 -2.46 -5.49
CA VAL A 22 3.42 -3.84 -5.03
C VAL A 22 2.95 -4.77 -6.13
N ILE A 23 3.83 -5.70 -6.52
CA ILE A 23 3.63 -6.69 -7.56
C ILE A 23 3.84 -8.05 -6.89
N GLY A 24 2.86 -8.95 -6.96
CA GLY A 24 2.97 -10.26 -6.34
C GLY A 24 2.58 -11.40 -7.27
N SER A 25 3.05 -12.61 -6.94
CA SER A 25 2.51 -13.83 -7.54
C SER A 25 1.04 -14.02 -7.12
N GLU A 26 0.26 -14.72 -7.95
CA GLU A 26 -1.14 -15.02 -7.63
C GLU A 26 -1.28 -15.78 -6.31
N ALA A 27 -0.34 -16.69 -6.03
CA ALA A 27 -0.34 -17.43 -4.78
C ALA A 27 -0.07 -16.51 -3.58
N ALA A 28 0.87 -15.56 -3.69
CA ALA A 28 1.16 -14.59 -2.63
C ALA A 28 -0.05 -13.69 -2.33
N LYS A 29 -0.73 -13.19 -3.38
CA LYS A 29 -1.95 -12.38 -3.23
C LYS A 29 -3.06 -13.16 -2.55
N ALA A 30 -3.34 -14.38 -3.04
CA ALA A 30 -4.37 -15.24 -2.49
C ALA A 30 -4.09 -15.55 -1.01
N ARG A 31 -2.83 -15.86 -0.69
CA ARG A 31 -2.46 -16.22 0.68
C ARG A 31 -2.52 -15.04 1.64
N ALA A 32 -2.06 -13.85 1.26
CA ALA A 32 -2.20 -12.66 2.08
C ALA A 32 -3.68 -12.35 2.37
N LYS A 33 -4.55 -12.53 1.38
CA LYS A 33 -6.00 -12.32 1.54
C LYS A 33 -6.63 -13.37 2.44
N GLU A 34 -6.23 -14.63 2.32
CA GLU A 34 -6.72 -15.74 3.15
C GLU A 34 -6.24 -15.65 4.60
N ALA A 35 -4.93 -15.42 4.80
CA ALA A 35 -4.31 -15.43 6.11
C ALA A 35 -4.65 -14.18 6.93
N CYS A 36 -4.67 -13.00 6.28
CA CYS A 36 -4.76 -11.71 6.96
C CYS A 36 -5.95 -10.85 6.54
N GLY A 37 -6.72 -11.23 5.52
CA GLY A 37 -7.83 -10.41 5.02
C GLY A 37 -7.40 -9.23 4.15
N LEU A 38 -6.10 -9.07 3.88
CA LEU A 38 -5.48 -7.90 3.24
C LEU A 38 -4.92 -8.24 1.86
N SER A 39 -4.94 -7.27 0.94
CA SER A 39 -4.07 -7.30 -0.25
C SER A 39 -2.60 -7.11 0.14
N LEU A 40 -1.69 -7.35 -0.80
CA LEU A 40 -0.25 -7.19 -0.54
C LEU A 40 0.11 -5.72 -0.25
N ALA A 41 -0.44 -4.75 -0.98
CA ALA A 41 -0.19 -3.35 -0.65
C ALA A 41 -0.81 -2.92 0.69
N GLU A 42 -1.97 -3.46 1.06
CA GLU A 42 -2.60 -3.16 2.36
C GLU A 42 -1.79 -3.71 3.53
N LEU A 43 -1.11 -4.84 3.35
CA LEU A 43 -0.21 -5.40 4.35
C LEU A 43 0.92 -4.43 4.74
N PHE A 44 1.41 -3.63 3.79
CA PHE A 44 2.46 -2.62 4.02
C PHE A 44 1.93 -1.20 4.28
N ALA A 45 0.65 -0.93 3.99
CA ALA A 45 0.09 0.42 3.98
C ALA A 45 0.31 1.22 5.28
N PRO A 46 0.14 0.66 6.49
CA PRO A 46 0.38 1.40 7.74
C PRO A 46 1.84 1.80 7.95
N PHE A 47 2.76 1.06 7.33
CA PHE A 47 4.20 1.19 7.57
C PHE A 47 4.89 2.14 6.58
N GLY A 48 4.12 2.90 5.80
CA GLY A 48 4.62 3.96 4.92
C GLY A 48 4.92 5.27 5.62
N GLY A 49 5.27 5.27 6.92
CA GLY A 49 5.52 6.47 7.70
C GLY A 49 4.34 6.96 8.55
N GLN A 50 3.18 6.29 8.53
CA GLN A 50 1.99 6.68 9.31
C GLN A 50 1.95 6.04 10.70
N TYR A 51 2.21 4.74 10.81
CA TYR A 51 2.25 4.02 12.08
C TYR A 51 3.63 4.13 12.77
N GLN A 52 4.69 3.95 11.98
CA GLN A 52 6.08 4.09 12.41
C GLN A 52 6.73 5.22 11.62
N LEU A 53 7.32 6.20 12.31
CA LEU A 53 8.03 7.30 11.66
C LEU A 53 9.27 6.76 10.93
N ILE A 54 9.43 7.17 9.68
CA ILE A 54 10.62 6.88 8.88
C ILE A 54 11.39 8.18 8.74
N ASN A 55 12.60 8.22 9.28
CA ASN A 55 13.51 9.34 9.07
C ASN A 55 14.55 8.91 8.05
N VAL A 56 14.71 9.71 7.00
CA VAL A 56 15.64 9.41 5.92
C VAL A 56 16.64 10.55 5.79
N THR A 57 17.80 10.23 5.26
CA THR A 57 18.76 11.25 4.88
C THR A 57 18.95 11.13 3.38
N ALA A 58 18.70 12.23 2.67
CA ALA A 58 18.76 12.29 1.22
C ALA A 58 19.90 13.22 0.78
N GLN A 59 20.66 12.81 -0.22
CA GLN A 59 21.63 13.65 -0.90
C GLN A 59 20.91 14.51 -1.95
N SER A 60 20.80 15.80 -1.68
CA SER A 60 20.33 16.80 -2.64
C SER A 60 21.53 17.60 -3.14
N LEU A 61 22.00 17.27 -4.34
CA LEU A 61 23.15 17.90 -4.99
C LEU A 61 24.40 17.80 -4.10
N GLU A 62 24.96 18.94 -3.69
CA GLU A 62 26.14 19.02 -2.80
C GLU A 62 25.78 18.91 -1.31
N ARG A 63 24.49 18.82 -0.95
CA ARG A 63 24.04 18.87 0.44
C ARG A 63 23.33 17.59 0.85
N GLN A 64 23.68 17.12 2.02
CA GLN A 64 22.95 16.06 2.70
C GLN A 64 21.81 16.70 3.52
N VAL A 65 20.58 16.28 3.27
CA VAL A 65 19.37 16.79 3.91
C VAL A 65 18.71 15.66 4.69
N SER A 66 18.48 15.88 5.99
CA SER A 66 17.67 14.98 6.81
C SER A 66 16.20 15.33 6.65
N ILE A 67 15.38 14.34 6.33
CA ILE A 67 13.94 14.46 6.19
C ILE A 67 13.30 13.61 7.29
N ASP A 68 12.71 14.29 8.25
CA ASP A 68 11.98 13.65 9.34
C ASP A 68 10.57 13.26 8.86
N ASN A 69 10.05 12.13 9.38
CA ASN A 69 8.70 11.64 9.07
C ASN A 69 8.43 11.56 7.54
N PHE A 70 9.38 10.99 6.81
CA PHE A 70 9.21 10.68 5.39
C PHE A 70 8.12 9.64 5.22
N ARG A 71 7.19 9.91 4.29
CA ARG A 71 6.02 9.07 4.07
C ARG A 71 5.97 8.58 2.64
N VAL A 72 5.49 7.35 2.49
CA VAL A 72 5.22 6.73 1.19
C VAL A 72 3.85 6.06 1.21
N ARG A 73 3.34 5.76 0.02
CA ARG A 73 2.09 5.03 -0.17
C ARG A 73 2.34 3.74 -0.94
N PHE A 74 1.86 2.61 -0.42
CA PHE A 74 1.93 1.32 -1.11
C PHE A 74 0.71 1.12 -2.01
N ALA A 75 0.86 0.66 -3.26
CA ALA A 75 -0.27 0.43 -4.16
C ALA A 75 -0.08 -0.87 -4.96
N ASP A 76 -1.08 -1.74 -4.98
CA ASP A 76 -1.01 -2.92 -5.86
C ASP A 76 -1.04 -2.46 -7.32
N ALA A 77 -0.17 -3.03 -8.14
CA ALA A 77 -0.06 -2.63 -9.55
C ALA A 77 -1.39 -2.78 -10.32
N GLU A 78 -2.22 -3.75 -9.94
CA GLU A 78 -3.51 -4.02 -10.57
C GLU A 78 -4.59 -2.97 -10.25
N THR A 79 -4.50 -2.35 -9.08
CA THR A 79 -5.45 -1.31 -8.61
C THR A 79 -4.89 0.10 -8.82
N ALA A 80 -3.68 0.19 -9.37
CA ALA A 80 -2.97 1.41 -9.70
C ALA A 80 -3.46 1.99 -11.05
N VAL A 81 -4.75 2.26 -11.13
CA VAL A 81 -5.42 2.81 -12.32
C VAL A 81 -6.19 4.08 -11.97
N GLN A 82 -6.31 4.99 -12.94
CA GLN A 82 -7.17 6.16 -12.79
C GLN A 82 -8.63 5.73 -12.79
N TRP A 83 -9.44 6.36 -11.95
CA TRP A 83 -10.89 6.21 -12.03
C TRP A 83 -11.43 6.94 -13.25
N SER A 84 -12.44 6.35 -13.90
CA SER A 84 -13.21 7.09 -14.90
C SER A 84 -13.98 8.23 -14.22
N ALA A 85 -14.31 9.28 -14.98
CA ALA A 85 -15.08 10.41 -14.47
C ALA A 85 -16.41 9.97 -13.83
N ALA A 86 -17.10 9.00 -14.45
CA ALA A 86 -18.34 8.43 -13.92
C ALA A 86 -18.14 7.70 -12.58
N GLN A 87 -17.05 6.93 -12.44
CA GLN A 87 -16.72 6.26 -11.17
C GLN A 87 -16.39 7.28 -10.08
N ALA A 88 -15.60 8.30 -10.42
CA ALA A 88 -15.23 9.36 -9.48
C ALA A 88 -16.45 10.15 -8.98
N GLU A 89 -17.35 10.51 -9.89
CA GLU A 89 -18.61 11.20 -9.56
C GLU A 89 -19.51 10.32 -8.68
N GLN A 90 -19.66 9.04 -9.04
CA GLN A 90 -20.47 8.10 -8.28
C GLN A 90 -19.96 7.90 -6.85
N VAL A 91 -18.66 7.70 -6.68
CA VAL A 91 -18.04 7.55 -5.35
C VAL A 91 -18.16 8.87 -4.57
N GLY A 92 -17.91 10.01 -5.22
CA GLY A 92 -18.06 11.32 -4.59
C GLY A 92 -19.47 11.58 -4.08
N ALA A 93 -20.49 11.27 -4.88
CA ALA A 93 -21.89 11.39 -4.48
C ALA A 93 -22.23 10.46 -3.31
N TRP A 94 -21.85 9.19 -3.41
CA TRP A 94 -22.09 8.20 -2.36
C TRP A 94 -21.47 8.58 -1.02
N VAL A 95 -20.24 9.10 -1.04
CA VAL A 95 -19.55 9.56 0.17
C VAL A 95 -20.29 10.72 0.83
N VAL A 96 -20.75 11.69 0.03
CA VAL A 96 -21.51 12.84 0.54
C VAL A 96 -22.84 12.38 1.13
N GLU A 97 -23.56 11.50 0.45
CA GLU A 97 -24.83 10.94 0.90
C GLU A 97 -24.68 10.11 2.18
N SER A 98 -23.62 9.31 2.29
CA SER A 98 -23.34 8.47 3.46
C SER A 98 -22.98 9.28 4.71
N CYS A 99 -22.47 10.50 4.51
CA CYS A 99 -22.21 11.47 5.56
C CYS A 99 -23.41 12.41 5.82
N ALA A 100 -24.48 12.22 5.05
CA ALA A 100 -25.83 12.73 5.24
C ALA A 100 -26.29 12.71 6.71
N PRO A 101 -26.49 13.82 7.46
CA PRO A 101 -27.11 13.68 8.78
C PRO A 101 -28.53 13.12 8.63
N THR A 102 -28.77 11.95 9.22
CA THR A 102 -30.10 11.33 9.29
C THR A 102 -30.95 12.05 10.32
N GLY A 103 -31.95 12.83 9.86
CA GLY A 103 -32.89 13.52 10.73
C GLY A 103 -32.63 15.01 10.92
N LEU A 104 -32.68 15.78 9.83
CA LEU A 104 -32.59 17.26 9.80
C LEU A 104 -33.76 18.00 10.49
N GLN A 105 -34.63 17.33 11.26
CA GLN A 105 -35.88 17.93 11.71
C GLN A 105 -35.78 18.81 12.97
N ASP A 106 -34.82 18.65 13.89
CA ASP A 106 -34.94 19.34 15.21
C ASP A 106 -33.67 19.97 15.83
N ALA A 107 -32.53 20.01 15.16
CA ALA A 107 -31.40 20.83 15.62
C ALA A 107 -30.59 21.30 14.44
N ARG A 108 -30.29 22.62 14.37
CA ARG A 108 -29.21 23.11 13.52
C ARG A 108 -27.95 22.39 13.97
N PRO A 109 -27.42 21.41 13.23
CA PRO A 109 -26.17 20.79 13.61
C PRO A 109 -25.15 21.92 13.51
N THR A 110 -24.45 22.23 14.61
CA THR A 110 -23.21 22.98 14.52
C THR A 110 -22.27 22.16 13.67
N LEU A 111 -22.23 22.47 12.37
CA LEU A 111 -21.26 21.94 11.42
C LEU A 111 -19.91 22.56 11.79
N GLU A 112 -19.26 22.03 12.82
CA GLU A 112 -17.89 22.40 13.14
C GLU A 112 -17.00 22.00 11.95
N PRO A 113 -16.27 22.94 11.32
CA PRO A 113 -15.38 22.62 10.22
C PRO A 113 -14.12 21.89 10.73
N PRO A 114 -13.61 20.89 10.00
CA PRO A 114 -14.18 20.36 8.75
C PRO A 114 -15.32 19.37 9.02
N SER A 115 -16.40 19.46 8.24
CA SER A 115 -17.52 18.54 8.33
C SER A 115 -17.13 17.14 7.81
N PRO A 116 -17.58 16.04 8.44
CA PRO A 116 -17.19 14.67 8.06
C PRO A 116 -17.38 14.32 6.57
N TRP A 117 -18.42 14.87 5.94
CA TRP A 117 -18.67 14.67 4.50
C TRP A 117 -17.56 15.29 3.63
N TYR A 118 -16.99 16.42 4.04
CA TYR A 118 -15.97 17.13 3.28
C TYR A 118 -14.65 16.39 3.32
N GLU A 119 -14.25 15.87 4.49
CA GLU A 119 -13.03 15.08 4.66
C GLU A 119 -13.05 13.81 3.79
N GLN A 120 -14.18 13.09 3.81
CA GLN A 120 -14.34 11.89 2.99
C GLN A 120 -14.43 12.23 1.49
N TRP A 121 -15.20 13.26 1.11
CA TRP A 121 -15.30 13.69 -0.28
C TRP A 121 -13.94 14.15 -0.82
N ARG A 122 -13.18 14.93 -0.04
CA ARG A 122 -11.83 15.39 -0.39
C ARG A 122 -10.92 14.19 -0.64
N THR A 123 -10.97 13.19 0.22
CA THR A 123 -10.20 11.95 0.07
C THR A 123 -10.56 11.21 -1.23
N ALA A 124 -11.86 11.07 -1.53
CA ALA A 124 -12.35 10.46 -2.76
C ALA A 124 -11.94 11.24 -4.02
N MET A 125 -12.04 12.57 -3.97
CA MET A 125 -11.66 13.45 -5.07
C MET A 125 -10.16 13.33 -5.38
N PHE A 126 -9.29 13.44 -4.38
CA PHE A 126 -7.85 13.28 -4.59
C PHE A 126 -7.46 11.84 -4.97
N ARG A 127 -8.22 10.83 -4.56
CA ARG A 127 -8.04 9.46 -5.07
C ARG A 127 -8.37 9.35 -6.55
N SER A 128 -9.38 10.07 -7.04
CA SER A 128 -9.77 10.04 -8.46
C SER A 128 -8.74 10.67 -9.40
N LEU A 129 -7.93 11.59 -8.89
CA LEU A 129 -6.82 12.23 -9.64
C LEU A 129 -5.58 11.34 -9.74
N ARG A 130 -5.55 10.22 -9.03
CA ARG A 130 -4.39 9.31 -9.00
C ARG A 130 -4.23 8.57 -10.30
N TRP A 131 -2.99 8.25 -10.63
CA TRP A 131 -2.62 7.51 -11.83
C TRP A 131 -3.13 8.18 -13.10
N SER A 132 -3.13 9.52 -13.12
CA SER A 132 -3.50 10.33 -14.27
C SER A 132 -2.27 10.79 -15.04
N GLU A 133 -2.38 10.81 -16.37
CA GLU A 133 -1.33 11.29 -17.28
C GLU A 133 -1.01 12.78 -17.09
N HIS A 134 -1.98 13.57 -16.63
CA HIS A 134 -1.83 15.02 -16.53
C HIS A 134 -1.07 15.47 -15.29
N GLU A 135 -1.29 14.79 -14.15
CA GLU A 135 -0.78 15.24 -12.86
C GLU A 135 0.54 14.53 -12.48
N GLY A 136 0.78 13.30 -12.96
CA GLY A 136 2.03 12.58 -12.72
C GLY A 136 2.37 12.27 -11.25
N LEU A 137 1.45 12.52 -10.30
CA LEU A 137 1.69 12.47 -8.85
C LEU A 137 2.06 11.09 -8.31
N ASP A 138 1.78 10.04 -9.09
CA ASP A 138 1.97 8.65 -8.68
C ASP A 138 3.13 7.97 -9.37
N GLN A 139 4.11 8.76 -9.83
CA GLN A 139 5.40 8.26 -10.29
C GLN A 139 5.96 7.25 -9.26
N PRO A 140 6.09 5.96 -9.61
CA PRO A 140 6.63 4.97 -8.69
C PRO A 140 8.07 5.32 -8.33
N ALA A 141 8.36 5.39 -7.03
CA ALA A 141 9.72 5.57 -6.52
C ALA A 141 10.41 4.22 -6.25
N ALA A 142 9.62 3.19 -5.95
CA ALA A 142 10.09 1.82 -5.80
C ALA A 142 9.00 0.81 -6.22
N ALA A 143 9.39 -0.44 -6.40
CA ALA A 143 8.49 -1.57 -6.55
C ALA A 143 8.89 -2.74 -5.62
N LEU A 144 7.91 -3.38 -5.01
CA LEU A 144 8.04 -4.63 -4.27
C LEU A 144 7.62 -5.79 -5.16
N LEU A 145 8.48 -6.79 -5.28
CA LEU A 145 8.20 -8.05 -5.96
C LEU A 145 7.99 -9.12 -4.90
N VAL A 146 6.77 -9.61 -4.74
CA VAL A 146 6.38 -10.46 -3.61
C VAL A 146 6.04 -11.87 -4.11
N VAL A 147 6.72 -12.87 -3.59
CA VAL A 147 6.45 -14.29 -3.87
C VAL A 147 6.35 -15.07 -2.57
N LEU A 148 5.64 -16.20 -2.58
CA LEU A 148 5.57 -17.04 -1.38
C LEU A 148 6.84 -17.86 -1.20
N SER A 149 7.32 -17.92 0.03
CA SER A 149 8.44 -18.79 0.40
C SER A 149 8.17 -20.28 0.12
N LYS A 150 6.92 -20.72 0.08
CA LYS A 150 6.56 -22.11 -0.23
C LYS A 150 6.59 -22.46 -1.71
N GLU A 151 6.69 -21.46 -2.59
CA GLU A 151 6.81 -21.73 -4.03
C GLU A 151 8.11 -22.50 -4.33
N LEU A 152 8.03 -23.37 -5.34
CA LEU A 152 9.11 -24.30 -5.70
C LEU A 152 10.37 -23.54 -6.16
N ASP A 153 10.19 -22.52 -7.00
CA ASP A 153 11.26 -21.67 -7.50
C ASP A 153 10.91 -20.19 -7.37
N PRO A 154 11.10 -19.59 -6.17
CA PRO A 154 10.77 -18.20 -5.94
C PRO A 154 11.67 -17.25 -6.76
N VAL A 155 12.88 -17.67 -7.13
CA VAL A 155 13.80 -16.85 -7.94
C VAL A 155 13.24 -16.66 -9.35
N ALA A 156 12.85 -17.75 -10.00
CA ALA A 156 12.27 -17.68 -11.35
C ALA A 156 10.97 -16.86 -11.38
N LEU A 157 10.13 -16.99 -10.33
CA LEU A 157 8.89 -16.21 -10.23
C LEU A 157 9.18 -14.72 -10.02
N LEU A 158 10.14 -14.37 -9.14
CA LEU A 158 10.58 -12.98 -8.99
C LEU A 158 11.13 -12.40 -10.30
N GLU A 159 11.87 -13.19 -11.08
CA GLU A 159 12.35 -12.78 -12.40
C GLU A 159 11.22 -12.52 -13.39
N GLN A 160 10.15 -13.32 -13.36
CA GLN A 160 8.96 -13.06 -14.16
C GLN A 160 8.28 -11.75 -13.77
N LEU A 161 8.17 -11.47 -12.47
CA LEU A 161 7.59 -10.22 -11.95
C LEU A 161 8.41 -8.98 -12.30
N LEU A 162 9.66 -9.10 -12.76
CA LEU A 162 10.44 -7.98 -13.28
C LEU A 162 9.90 -7.44 -14.62
N HIS A 163 9.08 -8.20 -15.33
CA HIS A 163 8.60 -7.77 -16.63
C HIS A 163 7.70 -6.53 -16.49
N SER A 164 7.90 -5.53 -17.37
CA SER A 164 7.20 -4.24 -17.28
C SER A 164 5.68 -4.38 -17.42
N SER A 165 5.17 -5.46 -18.03
CA SER A 165 3.74 -5.75 -18.11
C SER A 165 3.04 -5.89 -16.76
N HIS A 166 3.79 -6.11 -15.67
CA HIS A 166 3.26 -6.17 -14.31
C HIS A 166 3.22 -4.79 -13.62
N MET A 167 3.73 -3.74 -14.27
CA MET A 167 3.63 -2.38 -13.78
C MET A 167 2.26 -1.77 -14.10
N PRO A 168 1.85 -0.68 -13.41
CA PRO A 168 0.63 0.05 -13.72
C PRO A 168 0.55 0.48 -15.19
N PRO A 169 -0.66 0.56 -15.80
CA PRO A 169 -0.82 0.85 -17.22
C PRO A 169 -0.06 2.09 -17.71
N LEU A 170 -0.06 3.18 -16.94
CA LEU A 170 0.68 4.41 -17.30
C LEU A 170 2.20 4.19 -17.41
N CYS A 171 2.75 3.27 -16.62
CA CYS A 171 4.17 2.90 -16.74
C CYS A 171 4.40 2.12 -18.04
N THR A 172 3.51 1.17 -18.36
CA THR A 172 3.61 0.37 -19.61
C THR A 172 3.45 1.20 -20.88
N GLN A 173 2.70 2.30 -20.79
CA GLN A 173 2.48 3.26 -21.86
C GLN A 173 3.62 4.29 -21.98
N GLY A 174 4.59 4.26 -21.05
CA GLY A 174 5.73 5.19 -21.03
C GLY A 174 5.40 6.59 -20.54
N VAL A 175 4.25 6.79 -19.90
CA VAL A 175 3.87 8.08 -19.30
C VAL A 175 4.60 8.29 -17.97
N LEU A 176 4.72 7.22 -17.17
CA LEU A 176 5.49 7.18 -15.92
C LEU A 176 6.72 6.26 -16.11
N ASP A 177 7.79 6.45 -15.34
CA ASP A 177 8.98 5.58 -15.42
C ASP A 177 8.60 4.12 -15.06
N PRO A 178 8.79 3.15 -15.97
CA PRO A 178 8.47 1.75 -15.74
C PRO A 178 9.55 0.97 -14.96
N VAL A 179 10.69 1.60 -14.64
CA VAL A 179 11.83 0.94 -13.99
C VAL A 179 12.22 1.64 -12.70
N PRO A 180 11.31 1.69 -11.69
CA PRO A 180 11.70 2.13 -10.36
C PRO A 180 12.67 1.12 -9.72
N ALA A 181 13.33 1.51 -8.62
CA ALA A 181 14.14 0.57 -7.85
C ALA A 181 13.29 -0.58 -7.30
N ARG A 182 13.79 -1.82 -7.37
CA ARG A 182 12.99 -3.03 -7.08
C ARG A 182 13.56 -3.79 -5.90
N THR A 183 12.68 -4.14 -4.96
CA THR A 183 13.00 -4.99 -3.80
C THR A 183 12.27 -6.32 -3.94
N ALA A 184 13.02 -7.43 -3.90
CA ALA A 184 12.49 -8.78 -3.85
C ALA A 184 12.09 -9.14 -2.42
N VAL A 185 10.89 -9.69 -2.26
CA VAL A 185 10.29 -10.04 -0.97
C VAL A 185 9.83 -11.49 -1.00
N LEU A 186 10.39 -12.31 -0.11
CA LEU A 186 9.86 -13.63 0.21
C LEU A 186 8.84 -13.51 1.33
N LEU A 187 7.57 -13.71 1.02
CA LEU A 187 6.49 -13.76 2.00
C LEU A 187 6.41 -15.17 2.61
N HIS A 188 6.60 -15.26 3.91
CA HIS A 188 6.60 -16.50 4.66
C HIS A 188 5.44 -16.53 5.64
N ASP A 189 4.53 -17.49 5.47
CA ASP A 189 3.40 -17.64 6.38
C ASP A 189 3.67 -18.77 7.37
N LEU A 190 3.83 -18.39 8.64
CA LEU A 190 4.11 -19.31 9.74
C LEU A 190 2.90 -20.17 10.14
N SER A 191 1.70 -19.77 9.72
CA SER A 191 0.47 -20.54 9.97
C SER A 191 0.20 -21.64 8.96
N ASP A 192 0.94 -21.66 7.84
CA ASP A 192 0.79 -22.64 6.78
C ASP A 192 1.68 -23.86 7.06
N PRO A 193 1.12 -25.08 7.22
CA PRO A 193 1.92 -26.28 7.44
C PRO A 193 2.78 -26.68 6.23
N GLU A 194 2.46 -26.19 5.03
CA GLU A 194 3.26 -26.42 3.82
C GLU A 194 4.39 -25.40 3.66
N SER A 195 4.46 -24.38 4.53
CA SER A 195 5.56 -23.43 4.51
C SER A 195 6.87 -24.13 4.84
N PRO A 196 7.98 -23.72 4.19
CA PRO A 196 9.30 -24.28 4.47
C PRO A 196 9.69 -24.02 5.93
N SER A 197 10.59 -24.84 6.48
CA SER A 197 11.20 -24.52 7.77
C SER A 197 11.96 -23.19 7.71
N LEU A 198 12.22 -22.56 8.86
CA LEU A 198 12.99 -21.31 8.91
C LEU A 198 14.39 -21.44 8.30
N ALA A 199 15.05 -22.60 8.45
CA ALA A 199 16.34 -22.86 7.84
C ALA A 199 16.26 -22.94 6.30
N GLU A 200 15.21 -23.56 5.76
CA GLU A 200 14.96 -23.61 4.32
C GLU A 200 14.55 -22.24 3.76
N LEU A 201 13.82 -21.43 4.55
CA LEU A 201 13.53 -20.04 4.21
C LEU A 201 14.82 -19.22 4.07
N GLU A 202 15.76 -19.36 5.00
CA GLU A 202 17.07 -18.70 4.94
C GLU A 202 17.86 -19.15 3.71
N GLU A 203 17.87 -20.45 3.39
CA GLU A 203 18.52 -20.95 2.17
C GLU A 203 17.88 -20.36 0.90
N LYS A 204 16.55 -20.33 0.83
CA LYS A 204 15.82 -19.69 -0.29
C LYS A 204 16.14 -18.21 -0.38
N LEU A 205 16.25 -17.50 0.75
CA LEU A 205 16.59 -16.09 0.78
C LEU A 205 18.03 -15.86 0.26
N GLU A 206 18.99 -16.69 0.63
CA GLU A 206 20.36 -16.60 0.11
C GLU A 206 20.41 -16.86 -1.40
N ARG A 207 19.59 -17.78 -1.92
CA ARG A 207 19.43 -17.96 -3.36
C ARG A 207 18.87 -16.72 -4.05
N VAL A 208 17.89 -16.04 -3.46
CA VAL A 208 17.36 -14.77 -3.98
C VAL A 208 18.44 -13.68 -3.93
N LYS A 209 19.16 -13.53 -2.82
CA LYS A 209 20.28 -12.57 -2.68
C LYS A 209 21.44 -12.83 -3.64
N ALA A 210 21.65 -14.07 -4.07
CA ALA A 210 22.65 -14.39 -5.08
C ALA A 210 22.26 -13.88 -6.48
N ARG A 211 20.96 -13.76 -6.76
CA ARG A 211 20.43 -13.38 -8.08
C ARG A 211 20.00 -11.92 -8.17
N PHE A 212 19.50 -11.37 -7.06
CA PHE A 212 19.04 -10.00 -6.89
C PHE A 212 20.07 -9.21 -6.09
N THR A 213 19.92 -7.88 -6.03
CA THR A 213 20.76 -7.05 -5.18
C THR A 213 20.60 -7.47 -3.71
N PRO A 214 21.67 -7.92 -3.00
CA PRO A 214 21.52 -8.58 -1.70
C PRO A 214 20.80 -7.75 -0.63
N HIS A 215 20.96 -6.43 -0.64
CA HIS A 215 20.33 -5.51 0.31
C HIS A 215 18.92 -5.05 -0.13
N LEU A 216 18.45 -5.51 -1.29
CA LEU A 216 17.09 -5.35 -1.81
C LEU A 216 16.39 -6.71 -1.94
N ALA A 217 16.83 -7.69 -1.16
CA ALA A 217 16.22 -9.02 -1.08
C ALA A 217 15.94 -9.33 0.40
N ILE A 218 14.66 -9.34 0.78
CA ILE A 218 14.22 -9.47 2.15
C ILE A 218 13.19 -10.60 2.31
N ALA A 219 13.09 -11.16 3.52
CA ALA A 219 12.02 -12.08 3.88
C ALA A 219 11.11 -11.43 4.91
N VAL A 220 9.80 -11.61 4.73
CA VAL A 220 8.76 -11.07 5.61
C VAL A 220 7.95 -12.25 6.14
N GLN A 221 7.79 -12.31 7.44
CA GLN A 221 7.04 -13.37 8.10
C GLN A 221 5.66 -12.85 8.55
N ILE A 222 4.62 -13.64 8.34
CA ILE A 222 3.24 -13.35 8.76
C ILE A 222 2.61 -14.59 9.41
N GLY A 223 1.45 -14.41 10.04
CA GLY A 223 0.61 -15.52 10.48
C GLY A 223 1.08 -16.18 11.78
N ARG A 224 1.72 -15.44 12.69
CA ARG A 224 2.08 -15.96 14.03
C ARG A 224 0.87 -16.13 14.95
N GLY A 225 -0.24 -15.45 14.66
CA GLY A 225 -1.44 -15.43 15.48
C GLY A 225 -2.31 -16.67 15.28
N GLU A 226 -3.11 -16.98 16.30
CA GLU A 226 -4.05 -18.09 16.26
C GLU A 226 -5.22 -17.81 15.28
N ALA A 227 -5.79 -18.89 14.74
CA ALA A 227 -6.93 -18.79 13.84
C ALA A 227 -8.16 -18.20 14.56
N GLY A 228 -8.65 -17.05 14.09
CA GLY A 228 -9.81 -16.36 14.67
C GLY A 228 -9.49 -15.40 15.81
N ALA A 229 -8.23 -15.31 16.25
CA ALA A 229 -7.80 -14.23 17.13
C ALA A 229 -7.62 -12.95 16.31
N VAL A 230 -8.49 -11.97 16.55
CA VAL A 230 -8.34 -10.60 16.04
C VAL A 230 -7.87 -9.76 17.21
N ASP A 231 -6.62 -9.30 17.14
CA ASP A 231 -6.14 -8.27 18.05
C ASP A 231 -6.73 -6.94 17.57
N GLN A 232 -7.59 -6.33 18.39
CA GLN A 232 -8.27 -5.07 18.05
C GLN A 232 -7.28 -3.97 17.75
N GLU A 233 -6.11 -3.95 18.44
CA GLU A 233 -5.06 -2.98 18.17
C GLU A 233 -4.51 -3.13 16.74
N VAL A 234 -4.41 -4.37 16.25
CA VAL A 234 -3.94 -4.66 14.89
C VAL A 234 -4.99 -4.24 13.87
N GLU A 235 -6.26 -4.59 14.09
CA GLU A 235 -7.35 -4.19 13.19
C GLU A 235 -7.44 -2.66 13.07
N ASP A 236 -7.33 -1.95 14.19
CA ASP A 236 -7.38 -0.48 14.23
C ASP A 236 -6.22 0.17 13.46
N ILE A 237 -5.05 -0.48 13.36
CA ILE A 237 -3.92 0.00 12.56
C ILE A 237 -4.23 -0.05 11.06
N PHE A 238 -4.90 -1.11 10.58
CA PHE A 238 -5.20 -1.27 9.16
C PHE A 238 -6.48 -0.53 8.72
N ARG A 239 -7.44 -0.37 9.63
CA ARG A 239 -8.76 0.21 9.36
C ARG A 239 -8.75 1.52 8.55
N PRO A 240 -7.89 2.53 8.85
CA PRO A 240 -7.86 3.77 8.07
C PRO A 240 -7.49 3.55 6.59
N PHE A 241 -6.62 2.58 6.31
CA PHE A 241 -6.11 2.29 4.97
C PHE A 241 -7.10 1.51 4.10
N LEU A 242 -7.98 0.74 4.74
CA LEU A 242 -9.05 0.00 4.09
C LEU A 242 -10.22 0.92 3.73
N ALA A 243 -10.65 1.76 4.67
CA ALA A 243 -11.76 2.69 4.48
C ALA A 243 -11.51 3.69 3.32
N ALA A 244 -10.26 4.12 3.13
CA ALA A 244 -9.88 5.05 2.06
C ALA A 244 -9.80 4.42 0.65
N ARG A 245 -9.73 3.08 0.56
CA ARG A 245 -9.56 2.34 -0.71
C ARG A 245 -10.79 1.57 -1.13
N HIS A 246 -11.57 1.14 -0.15
CA HIS A 246 -12.79 0.37 -0.32
C HIS A 246 -13.99 1.28 -0.11
N ALA A 247 -14.19 2.24 -1.02
CA ALA A 247 -15.57 2.68 -1.23
C ALA A 247 -16.31 1.42 -1.73
N PRO A 248 -17.33 0.91 -1.00
CA PRO A 248 -18.10 -0.23 -1.49
C PRO A 248 -18.61 0.12 -2.90
N PRO A 249 -18.57 -0.82 -3.86
CA PRO A 249 -19.26 -0.57 -5.12
C PRO A 249 -20.72 -0.23 -4.81
N PRO A 250 -21.36 0.64 -5.62
CA PRO A 250 -22.79 0.85 -5.52
C PRO A 250 -23.49 -0.52 -5.45
N PRO A 251 -24.54 -0.69 -4.63
CA PRO A 251 -25.27 -1.95 -4.59
C PRO A 251 -25.67 -2.32 -6.03
N PRO A 252 -25.42 -3.57 -6.48
CA PRO A 252 -25.87 -3.98 -7.80
C PRO A 252 -27.39 -3.76 -7.89
N PRO A 253 -27.93 -3.42 -9.07
CA PRO A 253 -29.38 -3.41 -9.26
C PRO A 253 -29.94 -4.74 -8.76
N ALA A 254 -31.01 -4.67 -7.95
CA ALA A 254 -31.55 -5.79 -7.21
C ALA A 254 -31.67 -7.05 -8.08
N GLY A 255 -30.87 -8.10 -7.78
CA GLY A 255 -31.05 -9.39 -8.45
C GLY A 255 -29.91 -10.40 -8.45
N LEU A 256 -28.64 -10.04 -8.21
CA LEU A 256 -27.54 -11.01 -8.30
C LEU A 256 -26.49 -10.77 -7.20
N ALA A 257 -26.79 -11.23 -5.99
CA ALA A 257 -25.81 -11.35 -4.91
C ALA A 257 -25.20 -12.75 -4.98
N GLU A 258 -24.01 -12.89 -5.57
CA GLU A 258 -23.19 -14.08 -5.37
C GLU A 258 -22.63 -14.03 -3.94
N ALA A 259 -22.96 -15.04 -3.14
CA ALA A 259 -22.47 -15.20 -1.79
C ALA A 259 -20.97 -15.54 -1.79
N LYS A 260 -20.11 -14.52 -1.82
CA LYS A 260 -18.70 -14.67 -1.44
C LYS A 260 -18.62 -14.85 0.07
N LEU A 261 -17.81 -15.82 0.53
CA LEU A 261 -17.49 -15.98 1.95
C LEU A 261 -17.08 -14.61 2.54
N PRO A 262 -17.44 -14.33 3.80
CA PRO A 262 -16.94 -13.12 4.46
C PRO A 262 -15.41 -13.17 4.45
N PRO A 263 -14.73 -12.14 3.91
CA PRO A 263 -13.28 -12.07 3.94
C PRO A 263 -12.80 -12.12 5.40
N ALA A 264 -11.63 -12.72 5.64
CA ALA A 264 -11.00 -12.68 6.96
C ALA A 264 -10.95 -11.22 7.46
N PRO A 265 -11.15 -10.99 8.78
CA PRO A 265 -11.05 -9.65 9.33
C PRO A 265 -9.66 -9.06 9.06
N ALA A 266 -9.62 -7.74 8.91
CA ALA A 266 -8.38 -7.03 8.56
C ALA A 266 -7.29 -7.27 9.61
N GLY A 267 -6.14 -7.78 9.16
CA GLY A 267 -5.03 -8.08 10.05
C GLY A 267 -5.23 -9.35 10.88
N ALA A 268 -6.15 -10.23 10.49
CA ALA A 268 -6.29 -11.56 11.09
C ALA A 268 -4.92 -12.26 11.16
N ARG A 269 -4.68 -12.98 12.27
CA ARG A 269 -3.45 -13.76 12.51
C ARG A 269 -2.14 -12.96 12.52
N LEU A 270 -2.17 -11.64 12.38
CA LEU A 270 -0.99 -10.80 12.57
C LEU A 270 -0.79 -10.52 14.06
N THR A 271 0.46 -10.67 14.49
CA THR A 271 0.91 -10.35 15.85
C THR A 271 1.75 -9.08 15.84
N LYS A 272 2.02 -8.53 17.03
CA LYS A 272 2.93 -7.38 17.20
C LYS A 272 4.33 -7.64 16.63
N ASP A 273 4.80 -8.89 16.65
CA ASP A 273 6.09 -9.26 16.04
C ASP A 273 6.02 -9.26 14.52
N ASP A 274 4.90 -9.68 13.92
CA ASP A 274 4.67 -9.56 12.48
C ASP A 274 4.62 -8.08 12.06
N LEU A 275 3.93 -7.24 12.83
CA LEU A 275 3.90 -5.79 12.58
C LEU A 275 5.30 -5.16 12.66
N ARG A 276 6.14 -5.60 13.59
CA ARG A 276 7.54 -5.14 13.69
C ARG A 276 8.34 -5.56 12.45
N GLY A 277 8.17 -6.81 12.00
CA GLY A 277 8.82 -7.31 10.79
C GLY A 277 8.40 -6.56 9.53
N LEU A 278 7.09 -6.32 9.36
CA LEU A 278 6.53 -5.52 8.27
C LEU A 278 7.01 -4.07 8.29
N SER A 279 7.04 -3.46 9.47
CA SER A 279 7.56 -2.11 9.68
C SER A 279 9.03 -1.98 9.32
N GLN A 280 9.86 -2.94 9.75
CA GLN A 280 11.27 -2.99 9.39
C GLN A 280 11.47 -3.17 7.88
N ALA A 281 10.71 -4.08 7.26
CA ALA A 281 10.76 -4.30 5.82
C ALA A 281 10.36 -3.04 5.03
N ALA A 282 9.27 -2.38 5.40
CA ALA A 282 8.84 -1.14 4.76
C ALA A 282 9.88 -0.02 4.90
N THR A 283 10.45 0.14 6.10
CA THR A 283 11.52 1.11 6.38
C THR A 283 12.75 0.85 5.51
N GLU A 284 13.15 -0.42 5.38
CA GLU A 284 14.29 -0.83 4.56
C GLU A 284 14.04 -0.54 3.07
N VAL A 285 12.85 -0.84 2.55
CA VAL A 285 12.45 -0.52 1.17
C VAL A 285 12.53 0.98 0.92
N VAL A 286 12.02 1.79 1.85
CA VAL A 286 12.05 3.25 1.70
C VAL A 286 13.49 3.76 1.70
N ALA A 287 14.28 3.37 2.71
CA ALA A 287 15.64 3.89 2.90
C ALA A 287 16.65 3.37 1.86
N ARG A 288 16.50 2.13 1.38
CA ARG A 288 17.47 1.51 0.46
C ARG A 288 17.04 1.49 -1.00
N SER A 289 15.74 1.65 -1.28
CA SER A 289 15.19 1.58 -2.64
C SER A 289 14.60 2.92 -3.08
N ALA A 290 13.56 3.41 -2.39
CA ALA A 290 12.81 4.57 -2.84
C ALA A 290 13.63 5.87 -2.79
N VAL A 291 14.26 6.17 -1.64
CA VAL A 291 15.04 7.41 -1.47
C VAL A 291 16.24 7.47 -2.43
N PRO A 292 17.10 6.43 -2.53
CA PRO A 292 18.22 6.46 -3.48
C PRO A 292 17.78 6.60 -4.94
N TRP A 293 16.64 6.01 -5.31
CA TRP A 293 16.08 6.20 -6.65
C TRP A 293 15.66 7.66 -6.88
N MET A 294 14.98 8.27 -5.92
CA MET A 294 14.58 9.68 -6.01
C MET A 294 15.79 10.61 -6.09
N GLU A 295 16.83 10.37 -5.30
CA GLU A 295 18.10 11.11 -5.39
C GLU A 295 18.71 11.03 -6.79
N LYS A 296 18.76 9.83 -7.36
CA LYS A 296 19.27 9.61 -8.71
C LYS A 296 18.45 10.36 -9.76
N GLN A 297 17.11 10.38 -9.63
CA GLN A 297 16.26 11.14 -10.55
C GLN A 297 16.49 12.64 -10.42
N LEU A 298 16.65 13.16 -9.21
CA LEU A 298 16.96 14.58 -8.99
C LEU A 298 18.30 14.98 -9.64
N GLN A 299 19.30 14.10 -9.58
CA GLN A 299 20.60 14.31 -10.24
C GLN A 299 20.54 14.28 -11.77
N GLN A 300 19.53 13.63 -12.36
CA GLN A 300 19.37 13.51 -13.82
C GLN A 300 18.63 14.68 -14.46
N LEU A 301 17.98 15.53 -13.66
CA LEU A 301 17.27 16.73 -14.15
C LEU A 301 18.21 17.92 -14.38
N GLU A 302 19.50 17.76 -14.09
CA GLU A 302 20.59 18.71 -14.37
C GLU A 302 21.32 18.37 -15.68
#